data_AF-A0A7S2YNC5-F1
#
_entry.id   AF-A0A7S2YNC5-F1
#
_cell.length_a   1.000
_cell.length_b   1.000
_cell.length_c   1.000
_cell.angle_alpha   90.00
_cell.angle_beta   90.00
_cell.angle_gamma   90.00
#
_symmetry.space_group_name_H-M   'P 1'
#
loop_
_entity.id
_entity.type
_entity.pdbx_description
1 polymer ?
#
loop_
_entity_poly.entity_id
_entity_poly.type
_entity_poly.pdbx_seq_one_letter_code
_entity_poly.pdbx_strand_id
1 'polypeptide(L)'
;NKILVFLLCFKRIKWTIHYGLHPSSPSAFAVLAGIFMHAFGDWERGQALANLSLSTLNKVKEMGEKVCEPKTLCRVNFFVLTWTQTPQSMLEPLKDTYKSGMRHGDVDSACKTLVWLVHCELFSGKSLQSVEEGCRPRVAEIEDLKYEKWAKVFRLAWQSILNLMGASANTIVLTGAAVNEQDILAESVDSFAKLHLVHFYKRYLCTFFGEYEEGAEDSIKHGEQFMKTFPGAFFGFDSFHRGMCLYGAARTTKQTKYRKQAEKIRSTIKAWVEKGAPNHAHQLSILNAEHAALIGGGCDEVSALYEKAISEASSGGFIQNAALAEERFGEYLKEVDEELESLNHLKEAIRLYSKWGAMKKVELLQEKHGHFLLRRDSSFRVKGTGVKGRSWACECSQKLV
;
A
#
# COMPACT_ATOMS: atom_id res chain seq x y z
N ASN A 1 27.55 5.13 6.31
CA ASN A 1 27.59 6.50 6.86
C ASN A 1 26.67 7.42 6.03
N LYS A 2 25.50 7.81 6.56
CA LYS A 2 24.48 8.62 5.83
C LYS A 2 24.93 10.07 5.61
N ILE A 3 25.68 10.65 6.56
CA ILE A 3 26.22 12.01 6.47
C ILE A 3 27.15 12.13 5.26
N LEU A 4 27.98 11.12 5.02
CA LEU A 4 28.86 11.10 3.85
C LEU A 4 28.09 11.15 2.52
N VAL A 5 26.95 10.46 2.41
CA VAL A 5 26.12 10.49 1.19
C VAL A 5 25.59 11.89 0.92
N PHE A 6 25.14 12.60 1.95
CA PHE A 6 24.66 13.99 1.82
C PHE A 6 25.79 14.95 1.48
N LEU A 7 26.94 14.85 2.14
CA LEU A 7 28.11 15.69 1.83
C LEU A 7 28.58 15.49 0.39
N LEU A 8 28.64 14.24 -0.08
CA LEU A 8 28.96 13.92 -1.48
C LEU A 8 27.90 14.46 -2.44
N CYS A 9 26.62 14.42 -2.08
CA CYS A 9 25.54 15.00 -2.88
C CYS A 9 25.72 16.51 -3.05
N PHE A 10 25.89 17.25 -1.95
CA PHE A 10 26.10 18.70 -1.99
C PHE A 10 27.38 19.08 -2.74
N LYS A 11 28.47 18.31 -2.57
CA LYS A 11 29.71 18.54 -3.32
C LYS A 11 29.52 18.35 -4.82
N ARG A 12 28.78 17.31 -5.25
CA ARG A 12 28.47 17.05 -6.67
C ARG A 12 27.61 18.16 -7.28
N ILE A 13 26.64 18.68 -6.53
CA ILE A 13 25.82 19.81 -6.98
C ILE A 13 26.69 21.06 -7.13
N LYS A 14 27.53 21.36 -6.14
CA LYS A 14 28.49 22.48 -6.22
C LYS A 14 29.40 22.37 -7.44
N TRP A 15 29.94 21.19 -7.72
CA TRP A 15 30.74 20.97 -8.93
C TRP A 15 29.93 21.12 -10.22
N THR A 16 28.68 20.66 -10.24
CA THR A 16 27.82 20.81 -11.41
C THR A 16 27.57 22.30 -11.73
N ILE A 17 27.39 23.12 -10.70
CA ILE A 17 27.18 24.57 -10.84
C ILE A 17 28.45 25.27 -11.33
N HIS A 18 29.64 24.89 -10.82
CA HIS A 18 30.89 25.57 -11.19
C HIS A 18 31.52 25.09 -12.50
N TYR A 19 31.36 23.80 -12.83
CA TYR A 19 32.10 23.15 -13.91
C TYR A 19 31.20 22.54 -15.00
N GLY A 20 29.88 22.69 -14.87
CA GLY A 20 28.93 22.15 -15.83
C GLY A 20 28.49 20.71 -15.54
N LEU A 21 27.73 20.13 -16.47
CA LEU A 21 27.04 18.87 -16.27
C LEU A 21 28.00 17.67 -16.32
N HIS A 22 27.97 16.83 -15.30
CA HIS A 22 28.69 15.56 -15.22
C HIS A 22 27.70 14.39 -15.25
N PRO A 23 28.07 13.18 -15.72
CA PRO A 23 27.16 12.03 -15.71
C PRO A 23 26.58 11.69 -14.34
N SER A 24 27.25 12.04 -13.23
CA SER A 24 26.71 11.82 -11.88
C SER A 24 25.71 12.89 -11.40
N SER A 25 25.59 14.03 -12.09
CA SER A 25 24.79 15.17 -11.68
C SER A 25 23.28 14.86 -11.58
N PRO A 26 22.65 14.15 -12.55
CA PRO A 26 21.23 13.83 -12.47
C PRO A 26 20.88 13.10 -11.17
N SER A 27 21.68 12.10 -10.81
CA SER A 27 21.50 11.31 -9.59
C SER A 27 21.68 12.11 -8.29
N ALA A 28 22.43 13.22 -8.32
CA ALA A 28 22.59 14.12 -7.18
C ALA A 28 21.34 15.01 -7.01
N PHE A 29 20.79 15.54 -8.10
CA PHE A 29 19.52 16.28 -8.06
C PHE A 29 18.37 15.41 -7.52
N ALA A 30 18.32 14.11 -7.89
CA ALA A 30 17.33 13.18 -7.35
C ALA A 30 17.42 13.02 -5.82
N VAL A 31 18.64 12.96 -5.27
CA VAL A 31 18.83 12.88 -3.81
C VAL A 31 18.44 14.20 -3.14
N LEU A 32 18.82 15.33 -3.75
CA LEU A 32 18.46 16.64 -3.23
C LEU A 32 16.94 16.84 -3.20
N ALA A 33 16.24 16.41 -4.26
CA ALA A 33 14.77 16.40 -4.33
C ALA A 33 14.17 15.67 -3.12
N GLY A 34 14.65 14.46 -2.82
CA GLY A 34 14.21 13.70 -1.66
C GLY A 34 14.48 14.40 -0.31
N ILE A 35 15.60 15.12 -0.18
CA ILE A 35 15.89 15.89 1.04
C ILE A 35 14.88 17.03 1.23
N PHE A 36 14.60 17.80 0.18
CA PHE A 36 13.62 18.90 0.24
C PHE A 36 12.22 18.38 0.58
N MET A 37 11.79 17.29 -0.06
CA MET A 37 10.47 16.70 0.21
C MET A 37 10.37 16.15 1.64
N HIS A 38 11.33 15.32 2.06
CA HIS A 38 11.15 14.52 3.27
C HIS A 38 11.73 15.14 4.54
N ALA A 39 12.84 15.89 4.43
CA ALA A 39 13.45 16.53 5.59
C ALA A 39 12.92 17.94 5.82
N PHE A 40 12.67 18.70 4.74
CA PHE A 40 12.18 20.07 4.84
C PHE A 40 10.67 20.21 4.62
N GLY A 41 9.99 19.16 4.12
CA GLY A 41 8.56 19.23 3.82
C GLY A 41 8.23 20.22 2.69
N ASP A 42 9.19 20.49 1.82
CA ASP A 42 9.13 21.41 0.68
C ASP A 42 8.93 20.60 -0.60
N TRP A 43 7.65 20.35 -0.89
CA TRP A 43 7.21 19.50 -2.00
C TRP A 43 7.42 20.16 -3.36
N GLU A 44 7.21 21.48 -3.44
CA GLU A 44 7.37 22.25 -4.67
C GLU A 44 8.82 22.22 -5.16
N ARG A 45 9.78 22.59 -4.29
CA ARG A 45 11.20 22.53 -4.66
C ARG A 45 11.67 21.10 -4.89
N GLY A 46 11.13 20.15 -4.11
CA GLY A 46 11.34 18.73 -4.31
C GLY A 46 11.00 18.25 -5.73
N GLN A 47 9.78 18.56 -6.19
CA GLN A 47 9.33 18.22 -7.54
C GLN A 47 10.13 18.94 -8.62
N ALA A 48 10.44 20.23 -8.44
CA ALA A 48 11.28 20.98 -9.38
C ALA A 48 12.67 20.34 -9.55
N LEU A 49 13.29 19.90 -8.45
CA LEU A 49 14.58 19.20 -8.46
C LEU A 49 14.50 17.80 -9.08
N ALA A 50 13.38 17.09 -8.92
CA ALA A 50 13.13 15.82 -9.57
C ALA A 50 13.02 15.99 -11.09
N ASN A 51 12.28 17.00 -11.55
CA ASN A 51 12.16 17.33 -12.96
C ASN A 51 13.52 17.76 -13.54
N LEU A 52 14.31 18.54 -12.79
CA LEU A 52 15.67 18.88 -13.16
C LEU A 52 16.57 17.63 -13.27
N SER A 53 16.42 16.67 -12.35
CA SER A 53 17.12 15.38 -12.40
C SER A 53 16.82 14.62 -13.69
N LEU A 54 15.54 14.49 -14.06
CA LEU A 54 15.13 13.81 -15.30
C LEU A 54 15.57 14.56 -16.57
N SER A 55 15.42 15.89 -16.58
CA SER A 55 15.87 16.74 -17.70
C SER A 55 17.38 16.64 -17.92
N THR A 56 18.16 16.73 -16.85
CA THR A 56 19.62 16.59 -16.93
C THR A 56 20.05 15.18 -17.29
N LEU A 57 19.30 14.14 -16.88
CA LEU A 57 19.54 12.77 -17.34
C LEU A 57 19.39 12.64 -18.86
N ASN A 58 18.35 13.23 -19.45
CA ASN A 58 18.16 13.22 -20.90
C ASN A 58 19.35 13.88 -21.63
N LYS A 59 19.83 15.02 -21.14
CA LYS A 59 21.02 15.69 -21.69
C LYS A 59 22.29 14.83 -21.58
N VAL A 60 22.52 14.19 -20.44
CA VAL A 60 23.66 13.28 -20.26
C VAL A 60 23.59 12.10 -21.24
N LYS A 61 22.39 11.56 -21.48
CA LYS A 61 22.17 10.49 -22.47
C LYS A 61 22.44 10.94 -23.90
N GLU A 62 22.08 12.17 -24.26
CA GLU A 62 22.40 12.78 -25.57
C GLU A 62 23.91 12.93 -25.77
N MET A 63 24.67 13.15 -24.70
CA MET A 63 26.14 13.18 -24.71
C MET A 63 26.79 11.79 -24.84
N GLY A 64 25.99 10.71 -24.97
CA GLY A 64 26.47 9.33 -25.09
C GLY A 64 26.65 8.59 -23.75
N GLU A 65 26.43 9.27 -22.62
CA GLU A 65 26.65 8.71 -21.28
C GLU A 65 25.37 8.11 -20.71
N LYS A 66 25.32 6.79 -20.53
CA LYS A 66 24.11 6.08 -20.06
C LYS A 66 24.27 5.37 -18.73
N VAL A 67 25.49 5.31 -18.19
CA VAL A 67 25.83 4.57 -16.96
C VAL A 67 25.08 5.08 -15.73
N CYS A 68 24.70 6.36 -15.69
CA CYS A 68 24.01 6.96 -14.54
C CYS A 68 22.47 6.82 -14.58
N GLU A 69 21.91 6.37 -15.70
CA GLU A 69 20.46 6.22 -15.90
C GLU A 69 19.78 5.37 -14.82
N PRO A 70 20.17 4.10 -14.61
CA PRO A 70 19.45 3.24 -13.66
C PRO A 70 19.47 3.80 -12.25
N LYS A 71 20.62 4.33 -11.82
CA LYS A 71 20.78 4.96 -10.51
C LYS A 71 19.91 6.20 -10.33
N THR A 72 19.77 7.00 -11.38
CA THR A 72 18.99 8.23 -11.34
C THR A 72 17.51 7.90 -11.30
N LEU A 73 17.03 7.05 -12.21
CA LEU A 73 15.64 6.62 -12.28
C LEU A 73 15.21 5.92 -10.99
N CYS A 74 16.01 4.97 -10.48
CA CYS A 74 15.72 4.28 -9.22
C CYS A 74 15.50 5.27 -8.06
N ARG A 75 16.34 6.31 -7.95
CA ARG A 75 16.22 7.33 -6.89
C ARG A 75 15.02 8.24 -7.07
N VAL A 76 14.78 8.74 -8.29
CA VAL A 76 13.63 9.60 -8.59
C VAL A 76 12.32 8.84 -8.32
N ASN A 77 12.24 7.59 -8.76
CA ASN A 77 11.10 6.72 -8.53
C ASN A 77 10.82 6.54 -7.03
N PHE A 78 11.86 6.23 -6.25
CA PHE A 78 11.72 5.91 -4.83
C PHE A 78 11.49 7.14 -3.94
N PHE A 79 12.19 8.25 -4.18
CA PHE A 79 12.12 9.42 -3.30
C PHE A 79 11.03 10.42 -3.69
N VAL A 80 10.61 10.46 -4.95
CA VAL A 80 9.75 11.54 -5.44
C VAL A 80 8.47 10.96 -6.03
N LEU A 81 8.60 10.16 -7.10
CA LEU A 81 7.43 9.81 -7.92
C LEU A 81 6.43 8.93 -7.17
N THR A 82 6.85 8.14 -6.20
CA THR A 82 5.93 7.39 -5.33
C THR A 82 4.89 8.26 -4.60
N TRP A 83 5.14 9.56 -4.44
CA TRP A 83 4.23 10.48 -3.75
C TRP A 83 3.30 11.23 -4.71
N THR A 84 3.71 11.35 -5.97
CA THR A 84 3.03 12.16 -7.00
C THR A 84 2.43 11.32 -8.13
N GLN A 85 2.83 10.06 -8.28
CA GLN A 85 2.37 9.12 -9.31
C GLN A 85 1.88 7.82 -8.69
N THR A 86 0.77 7.29 -9.19
CA THR A 86 0.15 6.11 -8.62
C THR A 86 1.05 4.86 -8.75
N PRO A 87 0.99 3.89 -7.83
CA PRO A 87 1.74 2.64 -7.96
C PRO A 87 1.54 1.94 -9.31
N GLN A 88 0.34 2.05 -9.89
CA GLN A 88 -0.04 1.52 -11.19
C GLN A 88 0.77 2.14 -12.33
N SER A 89 0.89 3.49 -12.37
CA SER A 89 1.62 4.18 -13.45
C SER A 89 3.13 3.95 -13.38
N MET A 90 3.64 3.56 -12.20
CA MET A 90 5.06 3.33 -11.95
C MET A 90 5.55 1.95 -12.41
N LEU A 91 4.67 0.98 -12.68
CA LEU A 91 5.06 -0.41 -12.95
C LEU A 91 5.97 -0.57 -14.17
N GLU A 92 5.58 -0.01 -15.33
CA GLU A 92 6.39 -0.10 -16.56
C GLU A 92 7.70 0.71 -16.46
N PRO A 93 7.70 1.98 -15.98
CA PRO A 93 8.94 2.71 -15.73
C PRO A 93 9.94 1.97 -14.83
N LEU A 94 9.45 1.21 -13.84
CA LEU A 94 10.32 0.41 -12.97
C LEU A 94 10.89 -0.82 -13.68
N LYS A 95 10.10 -1.51 -14.50
CA LYS A 95 10.63 -2.61 -15.33
C LYS A 95 11.72 -2.12 -16.27
N ASP A 96 11.53 -0.96 -16.89
CA ASP A 96 12.52 -0.36 -17.78
C ASP A 96 13.78 0.11 -17.03
N THR A 97 13.60 0.67 -15.83
CA THR A 97 14.72 1.04 -14.96
C THR A 97 15.55 -0.20 -14.58
N TYR A 98 14.89 -1.32 -14.26
CA TYR A 98 15.58 -2.58 -13.97
C TYR A 98 16.35 -3.11 -15.19
N LYS A 99 15.73 -3.15 -16.37
CA LYS A 99 16.40 -3.55 -17.63
C LYS A 99 17.61 -2.66 -17.93
N SER A 100 17.50 -1.34 -17.71
CA SER A 100 18.62 -0.42 -17.88
C SER A 100 19.75 -0.72 -16.87
N GLY A 101 19.41 -1.03 -15.62
CA GLY A 101 20.38 -1.42 -14.59
C GLY A 101 21.19 -2.65 -15.00
N MET A 102 20.51 -3.69 -15.47
CA MET A 102 21.15 -4.91 -15.96
C MET A 102 22.02 -4.66 -17.21
N ARG A 103 21.53 -3.86 -18.17
CA ARG A 103 22.26 -3.53 -19.40
C ARG A 103 23.55 -2.76 -19.16
N HIS A 104 23.55 -1.84 -18.19
CA HIS A 104 24.68 -0.96 -17.90
C HIS A 104 25.55 -1.44 -16.73
N GLY A 105 25.27 -2.63 -16.17
CA GLY A 105 26.04 -3.21 -15.07
C GLY A 105 25.82 -2.56 -13.69
N ASP A 106 24.81 -1.70 -13.54
CA ASP A 106 24.41 -1.16 -12.23
C ASP A 106 23.44 -2.11 -11.53
N VAL A 107 23.98 -3.25 -11.09
CA VAL A 107 23.23 -4.35 -10.49
C VAL A 107 22.57 -3.93 -9.17
N ASP A 108 23.23 -3.08 -8.37
CA ASP A 108 22.66 -2.57 -7.12
C ASP A 108 21.37 -1.75 -7.37
N SER A 109 21.37 -0.87 -8.38
CA SER A 109 20.15 -0.14 -8.77
C SER A 109 19.10 -1.07 -9.39
N ALA A 110 19.51 -2.10 -10.14
CA ALA A 110 18.59 -3.10 -10.69
C ALA A 110 17.85 -3.87 -9.57
N CYS A 111 18.58 -4.44 -8.60
CA CYS A 111 17.99 -5.16 -7.48
C CYS A 111 17.08 -4.27 -6.61
N LYS A 112 17.48 -3.04 -6.32
CA LYS A 112 16.61 -2.05 -5.63
C LYS A 112 15.32 -1.79 -6.38
N THR A 113 15.40 -1.71 -7.70
CA THR A 113 14.24 -1.45 -8.55
C THR A 113 13.30 -2.64 -8.57
N LEU A 114 13.81 -3.89 -8.57
CA LEU A 114 12.96 -5.09 -8.42
C LEU A 114 12.26 -5.12 -7.06
N VAL A 115 12.99 -4.79 -5.99
CA VAL A 115 12.39 -4.64 -4.66
C VAL A 115 11.28 -3.60 -4.71
N TRP A 116 11.52 -2.42 -5.28
CA TRP A 116 10.48 -1.40 -5.35
C TRP A 116 9.29 -1.82 -6.24
N LEU A 117 9.55 -2.53 -7.33
CA LEU A 117 8.52 -3.05 -8.24
C LEU A 117 7.55 -3.98 -7.51
N VAL A 118 8.01 -4.94 -6.71
CA VAL A 118 7.08 -5.84 -5.98
C VAL A 118 6.20 -5.10 -4.98
N HIS A 119 6.70 -4.02 -4.36
CA HIS A 119 5.89 -3.19 -3.47
C HIS A 119 4.86 -2.37 -4.25
N CYS A 120 5.24 -1.77 -5.39
CA CYS A 120 4.26 -1.14 -6.27
C CYS A 120 3.20 -2.13 -6.75
N GLU A 121 3.58 -3.36 -7.10
CA GLU A 121 2.63 -4.41 -7.50
C GLU A 121 1.66 -4.73 -6.36
N LEU A 122 2.15 -4.92 -5.14
CA LEU A 122 1.34 -5.15 -3.95
C LEU A 122 0.35 -4.01 -3.67
N PHE A 123 0.76 -2.74 -3.83
CA PHE A 123 -0.08 -1.58 -3.55
C PHE A 123 -0.94 -1.11 -4.74
N SER A 124 -0.69 -1.63 -5.94
CA SER A 124 -1.39 -1.25 -7.19
C SER A 124 -2.76 -1.87 -7.38
N GLY A 125 -3.19 -2.75 -6.46
CA GLY A 125 -4.45 -3.49 -6.58
C GLY A 125 -4.41 -4.65 -7.58
N LYS A 126 -3.22 -5.05 -8.03
CA LYS A 126 -3.03 -6.31 -8.75
C LYS A 126 -3.46 -7.50 -7.89
N SER A 127 -3.97 -8.55 -8.54
CA SER A 127 -4.24 -9.82 -7.88
C SER A 127 -2.97 -10.38 -7.23
N LEU A 128 -3.07 -10.75 -5.96
CA LEU A 128 -1.96 -11.32 -5.18
C LEU A 128 -1.37 -12.56 -5.84
N GLN A 129 -2.20 -13.39 -6.48
CA GLN A 129 -1.74 -14.55 -7.25
C GLN A 129 -0.76 -14.14 -8.35
N SER A 130 -1.12 -13.13 -9.15
CA SER A 130 -0.26 -12.64 -10.24
C SER A 130 1.04 -12.04 -9.72
N VAL A 131 1.03 -11.41 -8.54
CA VAL A 131 2.25 -10.88 -7.91
C VAL A 131 3.13 -12.02 -7.38
N GLU A 132 2.54 -13.01 -6.72
CA GLU A 132 3.23 -14.19 -6.16
C GLU A 132 3.96 -14.99 -7.24
N GLU A 133 3.32 -15.23 -8.39
CA GLU A 133 3.91 -15.95 -9.53
C GLU A 133 5.23 -15.30 -10.01
N GLY A 134 5.35 -13.98 -9.87
CA GLY A 134 6.55 -13.23 -10.22
C GLY A 134 7.61 -13.15 -9.12
N CYS A 135 7.32 -13.56 -7.89
CA CYS A 135 8.22 -13.35 -6.75
C CYS A 135 9.39 -14.33 -6.75
N ARG A 136 9.12 -15.65 -6.81
CA ARG A 136 10.15 -16.69 -6.72
C ARG A 136 11.30 -16.52 -7.73
N PRO A 137 11.07 -16.36 -9.05
CA PRO A 137 12.16 -16.22 -10.00
C PRO A 137 12.99 -14.95 -9.78
N ARG A 138 12.35 -13.83 -9.40
CA ARG A 138 13.05 -12.57 -9.13
C ARG A 138 13.92 -12.65 -7.87
N VAL A 139 13.47 -13.35 -6.83
CA VAL A 139 14.30 -13.59 -5.64
C VAL A 139 15.53 -14.41 -6.00
N ALA A 140 15.34 -15.54 -6.71
CA ALA A 140 16.45 -16.38 -7.15
C ALA A 140 17.47 -15.59 -7.99
N GLU A 141 16.99 -14.73 -8.89
CA GLU A 141 17.86 -13.85 -9.68
C GLU A 141 18.70 -12.90 -8.82
N ILE A 142 18.10 -12.24 -7.81
CA ILE A 142 18.84 -11.34 -6.92
C ILE A 142 19.90 -12.09 -6.10
N GLU A 143 19.62 -13.35 -5.72
CA GLU A 143 20.56 -14.22 -5.01
C GLU A 143 21.72 -14.68 -5.90
N ASP A 144 21.43 -15.03 -7.16
CA ASP A 144 22.45 -15.38 -8.15
C ASP A 144 23.41 -14.21 -8.40
N LEU A 145 22.88 -12.98 -8.41
CA LEU A 145 23.65 -11.75 -8.49
C LEU A 145 24.43 -11.41 -7.20
N LYS A 146 24.30 -12.21 -6.14
CA LYS A 146 24.97 -12.05 -4.83
C LYS A 146 24.57 -10.78 -4.06
N TYR A 147 23.35 -10.27 -4.29
CA TYR A 147 22.79 -9.13 -3.58
C TYR A 147 21.83 -9.54 -2.45
N GLU A 148 22.31 -10.38 -1.53
CA GLU A 148 21.53 -10.99 -0.44
C GLU A 148 20.71 -9.98 0.38
N LYS A 149 21.26 -8.79 0.61
CA LYS A 149 20.55 -7.70 1.30
C LYS A 149 19.21 -7.38 0.63
N TRP A 150 19.17 -7.30 -0.69
CA TRP A 150 17.96 -6.99 -1.44
C TRP A 150 17.04 -8.20 -1.55
N ALA A 151 17.58 -9.42 -1.64
CA ALA A 151 16.81 -10.65 -1.59
C ALA A 151 16.01 -10.76 -0.28
N LYS A 152 16.64 -10.51 0.88
CA LYS A 152 15.97 -10.51 2.19
C LYS A 152 14.83 -9.50 2.28
N VAL A 153 15.05 -8.29 1.75
CA VAL A 153 14.01 -7.25 1.71
C VAL A 153 12.84 -7.66 0.80
N PHE A 154 13.13 -8.22 -0.38
CA PHE A 154 12.10 -8.73 -1.29
C PHE A 154 11.29 -9.85 -0.63
N ARG A 155 11.96 -10.78 0.06
CA ARG A 155 11.33 -11.91 0.73
C ARG A 155 10.32 -11.49 1.80
N LEU A 156 10.51 -10.35 2.49
CA LEU A 156 9.50 -9.81 3.40
C LEU A 156 8.18 -9.47 2.67
N ALA A 157 8.27 -8.83 1.49
CA ALA A 157 7.12 -8.54 0.65
C ALA A 157 6.43 -9.83 0.20
N TRP A 158 7.21 -10.79 -0.30
CA TRP A 158 6.70 -12.07 -0.77
C TRP A 158 6.03 -12.85 0.36
N GLN A 159 6.63 -12.91 1.56
CA GLN A 159 6.02 -13.56 2.70
C GLN A 159 4.69 -12.91 3.09
N SER A 160 4.60 -11.57 3.11
CA SER A 160 3.33 -10.90 3.42
C SER A 160 2.22 -11.23 2.42
N ILE A 161 2.57 -11.44 1.14
CA ILE A 161 1.64 -11.90 0.11
C ILE A 161 1.15 -13.31 0.43
N LEU A 162 2.06 -14.23 0.79
CA LEU A 162 1.72 -15.59 1.19
C LEU A 162 0.83 -15.62 2.44
N ASN A 163 1.06 -14.74 3.41
CA ASN A 163 0.21 -14.59 4.59
C ASN A 163 -1.23 -14.20 4.20
N LEU A 164 -1.40 -13.18 3.35
CA LEU A 164 -2.73 -12.75 2.86
C LEU A 164 -3.45 -13.84 2.05
N MET A 165 -2.71 -14.61 1.26
CA MET A 165 -3.24 -15.72 0.47
C MET A 165 -3.59 -16.96 1.30
N GLY A 166 -3.18 -17.02 2.58
CA GLY A 166 -3.43 -18.19 3.45
C GLY A 166 -2.41 -19.31 3.31
N ALA A 167 -1.27 -19.05 2.68
CA ALA A 167 -0.16 -20.00 2.54
C ALA A 167 0.83 -19.95 3.72
N SER A 168 0.41 -19.43 4.88
CA SER A 168 1.24 -19.29 6.09
C SER A 168 0.45 -19.74 7.32
N ALA A 169 1.13 -20.34 8.29
CA ALA A 169 0.50 -20.87 9.50
C ALA A 169 -0.03 -19.75 10.42
N ASN A 170 0.60 -18.59 10.41
CA ASN A 170 0.19 -17.42 11.17
C ASN A 170 -0.09 -16.25 10.20
N THR A 171 -1.09 -15.44 10.51
CA THR A 171 -1.55 -14.33 9.68
C THR A 171 -0.65 -13.10 9.74
N ILE A 172 -0.06 -12.79 10.90
CA ILE A 172 0.66 -11.53 11.17
C ILE A 172 2.16 -11.70 11.41
N VAL A 173 2.65 -12.94 11.58
CA VAL A 173 4.08 -13.27 11.71
C VAL A 173 4.66 -13.58 10.33
N LEU A 174 5.78 -12.94 9.99
CA LEU A 174 6.46 -13.11 8.70
C LEU A 174 7.41 -14.31 8.76
N THR A 175 6.85 -15.50 9.00
CA THR A 175 7.59 -16.76 9.02
C THR A 175 6.88 -17.80 8.16
N GLY A 176 7.56 -18.30 7.13
CA GLY A 176 7.01 -19.26 6.18
C GLY A 176 7.99 -19.62 5.07
N ALA A 177 7.46 -19.92 3.89
CA ALA A 177 8.24 -20.42 2.76
C ALA A 177 9.26 -19.41 2.20
N ALA A 178 9.01 -18.10 2.36
CA ALA A 178 9.85 -17.06 1.77
C ALA A 178 10.88 -16.50 2.76
N VAL A 179 10.54 -16.39 4.05
CA VAL A 179 11.40 -15.78 5.07
C VAL A 179 11.02 -16.24 6.48
N ASN A 180 11.95 -16.07 7.42
CA ASN A 180 11.70 -16.14 8.85
C ASN A 180 12.08 -14.80 9.49
N GLU A 181 11.13 -14.10 10.11
CA GLU A 181 11.38 -12.79 10.72
C GLU A 181 12.43 -12.84 11.82
N GLN A 182 12.54 -13.96 12.56
CA GLN A 182 13.53 -14.09 13.63
C GLN A 182 14.96 -14.05 13.11
N ASP A 183 15.23 -14.61 11.92
CA ASP A 183 16.55 -14.59 11.31
C ASP A 183 16.94 -13.14 10.96
N ILE A 184 15.98 -12.34 10.51
CA ILE A 184 16.20 -10.91 10.20
C ILE A 184 16.39 -10.08 11.48
N LEU A 185 15.62 -10.39 12.53
CA LEU A 185 15.69 -9.70 13.82
C LEU A 185 16.98 -10.03 14.58
N ALA A 186 17.54 -11.22 14.38
CA ALA A 186 18.80 -11.67 15.01
C ALA A 186 20.05 -11.05 14.34
N GLU A 187 19.94 -10.53 13.12
CA GLU A 187 21.05 -9.82 12.47
C GLU A 187 21.35 -8.49 13.17
N SER A 188 22.62 -8.08 13.17
CA SER A 188 23.07 -6.89 13.90
C SER A 188 22.24 -5.64 13.56
N VAL A 189 21.94 -4.85 14.60
CA VAL A 189 21.09 -3.63 14.62
C VAL A 189 21.51 -2.55 13.60
N ASP A 190 22.68 -2.70 12.96
CA ASP A 190 23.22 -1.76 11.98
C ASP A 190 22.41 -1.65 10.67
N SER A 191 21.42 -2.53 10.45
CA SER A 191 20.51 -2.43 9.30
C SER A 191 19.09 -2.04 9.67
N PHE A 192 18.93 -0.86 10.29
CA PHE A 192 17.63 -0.23 10.61
C PHE A 192 16.55 -0.40 9.54
N ALA A 193 16.90 -0.32 8.25
CA ALA A 193 15.93 -0.46 7.15
C ALA A 193 15.24 -1.84 7.11
N LYS A 194 15.94 -2.93 7.41
CA LYS A 194 15.37 -4.29 7.41
C LYS A 194 14.42 -4.48 8.59
N LEU A 195 14.85 -4.09 9.79
CA LEU A 195 14.02 -4.12 11.00
C LEU A 195 12.72 -3.33 10.79
N HIS A 196 12.80 -2.14 10.19
CA HIS A 196 11.62 -1.34 9.90
C HIS A 196 10.66 -2.02 8.93
N LEU A 197 11.15 -2.71 7.91
CA LEU A 197 10.29 -3.40 6.95
C LEU A 197 9.57 -4.59 7.59
N VAL A 198 10.21 -5.32 8.51
CA VAL A 198 9.53 -6.34 9.33
C VAL A 198 8.34 -5.72 10.04
N HIS A 199 8.56 -4.67 10.83
CA HIS A 199 7.49 -4.01 11.58
C HIS A 199 6.42 -3.38 10.68
N PHE A 200 6.80 -2.80 9.54
CA PHE A 200 5.86 -2.30 8.54
C PHE A 200 4.93 -3.43 8.06
N TYR A 201 5.48 -4.57 7.66
CA TYR A 201 4.69 -5.68 7.16
C TYR A 201 3.82 -6.33 8.23
N LYS A 202 4.28 -6.38 9.49
CA LYS A 202 3.42 -6.80 10.61
C LYS A 202 2.21 -5.87 10.75
N ARG A 203 2.41 -4.54 10.76
CA ARG A 203 1.30 -3.57 10.82
C ARG A 203 0.39 -3.61 9.59
N TYR A 204 0.96 -3.84 8.42
CA TYR A 204 0.22 -4.07 7.18
C TYR A 204 -0.73 -5.27 7.33
N LEU A 205 -0.22 -6.41 7.80
CA LEU A 205 -1.01 -7.62 8.05
C LEU A 205 -2.02 -7.40 9.18
N CYS A 206 -1.65 -6.78 10.29
CA CYS A 206 -2.57 -6.41 11.37
C CYS A 206 -3.75 -5.58 10.87
N THR A 207 -3.50 -4.64 9.95
CA THR A 207 -4.56 -3.79 9.38
C THR A 207 -5.61 -4.64 8.66
N PHE A 208 -5.18 -5.59 7.83
CA PHE A 208 -6.09 -6.41 7.05
C PHE A 208 -6.70 -7.55 7.86
N PHE A 209 -5.98 -8.13 8.81
CA PHE A 209 -6.53 -9.22 9.63
C PHE A 209 -7.36 -8.75 10.83
N GLY A 210 -7.35 -7.45 11.14
CA GLY A 210 -8.13 -6.88 12.24
C GLY A 210 -7.42 -6.92 13.60
N GLU A 211 -6.14 -7.29 13.62
CA GLU A 211 -5.29 -7.34 14.82
C GLU A 211 -4.78 -5.93 15.19
N TYR A 212 -5.72 -4.99 15.36
CA TYR A 212 -5.43 -3.56 15.46
C TYR A 212 -4.65 -3.19 16.72
N GLU A 213 -4.91 -3.84 17.85
CA GLU A 213 -4.21 -3.53 19.11
C GLU A 213 -2.72 -3.90 19.04
N GLU A 214 -2.37 -5.08 18.52
CA GLU A 214 -0.97 -5.47 18.32
C GLU A 214 -0.25 -4.52 17.36
N GLY A 215 -0.89 -4.17 16.24
CA GLY A 215 -0.35 -3.20 15.29
C GLY A 215 -0.21 -1.78 15.87
N ALA A 216 -1.10 -1.38 16.78
CA ALA A 216 -1.07 -0.09 17.47
C ALA A 216 0.07 -0.01 18.47
N GLU A 217 0.28 -1.04 19.27
CA GLU A 217 1.41 -1.14 20.20
C GLU A 217 2.75 -1.12 19.46
N ASP A 218 2.85 -1.89 18.37
CA ASP A 218 4.04 -1.88 17.52
C ASP A 218 4.29 -0.50 16.87
N SER A 219 3.23 0.19 16.45
CA SER A 219 3.29 1.57 15.92
C SER A 219 3.80 2.58 16.93
N ILE A 220 3.37 2.48 18.20
CA ILE A 220 3.83 3.36 19.28
C ILE A 220 5.29 3.07 19.61
N LYS A 221 5.67 1.79 19.69
CA LYS A 221 7.01 1.37 20.09
C LYS A 221 8.07 1.64 19.01
N HIS A 222 7.76 1.39 17.73
CA HIS A 222 8.75 1.39 16.65
C HIS A 222 8.49 2.43 15.54
N GLY A 223 7.30 3.03 15.47
CA GLY A 223 6.87 3.84 14.32
C GLY A 223 7.58 5.19 14.18
N GLU A 224 7.92 5.88 15.28
CA GLU A 224 8.57 7.21 15.18
C GLU A 224 10.03 7.13 14.72
N GLN A 225 10.73 6.06 15.08
CA GLN A 225 12.13 5.86 14.70
C GLN A 225 12.28 5.71 13.19
N PHE A 226 11.26 5.17 12.52
CA PHE A 226 11.23 5.00 11.07
C PHE A 226 11.26 6.35 10.33
N MET A 227 10.43 7.31 10.75
CA MET A 227 10.36 8.65 10.13
C MET A 227 11.72 9.34 10.11
N LYS A 228 12.48 9.19 11.20
CA LYS A 228 13.80 9.81 11.36
C LYS A 228 14.89 9.07 10.58
N THR A 229 14.71 7.78 10.34
CA THR A 229 15.79 6.89 9.88
C THR A 229 15.70 6.57 8.39
N PHE A 230 14.50 6.52 7.81
CA PHE A 230 14.29 6.14 6.42
C PHE A 230 13.16 6.93 5.72
N PRO A 231 13.35 8.25 5.51
CA PRO A 231 12.42 9.04 4.71
C PRO A 231 12.35 8.53 3.26
N GLY A 232 11.15 8.31 2.73
CA GLY A 232 10.93 7.83 1.36
C GLY A 232 9.59 7.12 1.17
N ALA A 233 9.44 6.37 0.07
CA ALA A 233 8.16 5.74 -0.33
C ALA A 233 7.44 4.97 0.77
N PHE A 234 8.18 4.13 1.50
CA PHE A 234 7.62 3.26 2.54
C PHE A 234 7.00 4.05 3.70
N PHE A 235 7.43 5.29 3.92
CA PHE A 235 6.89 6.11 4.98
C PHE A 235 5.42 6.50 4.77
N GLY A 236 5.04 6.79 3.52
CA GLY A 236 3.66 7.07 3.16
C GLY A 236 2.75 5.88 3.43
N PHE A 237 3.13 4.69 2.93
CA PHE A 237 2.37 3.45 3.13
C PHE A 237 2.32 3.03 4.61
N ASP A 238 3.44 3.08 5.33
CA ASP A 238 3.50 2.74 6.74
C ASP A 238 2.58 3.62 7.60
N SER A 239 2.56 4.93 7.33
CA SER A 239 1.75 5.87 8.11
C SER A 239 0.26 5.56 8.02
N PHE A 240 -0.22 5.12 6.86
CA PHE A 240 -1.62 4.70 6.72
C PHE A 240 -1.96 3.48 7.60
N HIS A 241 -1.17 2.41 7.52
CA HIS A 241 -1.42 1.19 8.31
C HIS A 241 -1.27 1.41 9.81
N ARG A 242 -0.32 2.28 10.21
CA ARG A 242 -0.22 2.76 11.60
C ARG A 242 -1.49 3.49 12.04
N GLY A 243 -2.01 4.39 11.21
CA GLY A 243 -3.25 5.11 11.46
C GLY A 243 -4.44 4.15 11.63
N MET A 244 -4.58 3.19 10.72
CA MET A 244 -5.65 2.19 10.78
C MET A 244 -5.59 1.35 12.06
N CYS A 245 -4.42 0.82 12.42
CA CYS A 245 -4.26 0.06 13.67
C CYS A 245 -4.58 0.92 14.90
N LEU A 246 -4.11 2.17 14.93
CA LEU A 246 -4.38 3.08 16.05
C LEU A 246 -5.86 3.45 16.17
N TYR A 247 -6.57 3.71 15.06
CA TYR A 247 -8.00 3.97 15.09
C TYR A 247 -8.81 2.73 15.47
N GLY A 248 -8.48 1.56 14.91
CA GLY A 248 -9.11 0.28 15.28
C GLY A 248 -8.95 -0.03 16.76
N ALA A 249 -7.72 0.06 17.29
CA ALA A 249 -7.46 -0.14 18.72
C ALA A 249 -8.17 0.90 19.59
N ALA A 250 -8.24 2.17 19.17
CA ALA A 250 -8.97 3.21 19.90
C ALA A 250 -10.49 2.95 19.95
N ARG A 251 -11.08 2.45 18.85
CA ARG A 251 -12.53 2.12 18.81
C ARG A 251 -12.88 0.98 19.76
N THR A 252 -12.04 -0.05 19.84
CA THR A 252 -12.28 -1.23 20.69
C THR A 252 -11.92 -0.99 22.16
N THR A 253 -10.73 -0.46 22.43
CA THR A 253 -10.21 -0.35 23.82
C THR A 253 -10.61 0.93 24.53
N LYS A 254 -11.05 1.96 23.77
CA LYS A 254 -11.34 3.33 24.25
C LYS A 254 -10.15 4.03 24.94
N GLN A 255 -8.93 3.51 24.82
CA GLN A 255 -7.75 4.10 25.45
C GLN A 255 -7.31 5.39 24.72
N THR A 256 -7.10 6.46 25.48
CA THR A 256 -6.75 7.78 24.94
C THR A 256 -5.39 7.81 24.23
N LYS A 257 -4.45 6.93 24.61
CA LYS A 257 -3.11 6.86 23.99
C LYS A 257 -3.18 6.56 22.49
N TYR A 258 -4.08 5.65 22.08
CA TYR A 258 -4.24 5.27 20.68
C TYR A 258 -4.87 6.41 19.89
N ARG A 259 -5.94 7.02 20.42
CA ARG A 259 -6.61 8.17 19.79
C ARG A 259 -5.65 9.32 19.50
N LYS A 260 -4.86 9.75 20.49
CA LYS A 260 -3.92 10.86 20.34
C LYS A 260 -2.89 10.60 19.24
N GLN A 261 -2.38 9.37 19.16
CA GLN A 261 -1.41 8.99 18.13
C GLN A 261 -2.08 8.86 16.75
N ALA A 262 -3.30 8.33 16.67
CA ALA A 262 -4.08 8.26 15.43
C ALA A 262 -4.31 9.66 14.83
N GLU A 263 -4.71 10.63 15.67
CA GLU A 263 -4.92 12.02 15.26
C GLU A 263 -3.64 12.69 14.75
N LYS A 264 -2.48 12.39 15.37
CA LYS A 264 -1.17 12.86 14.90
C LYS A 264 -0.84 12.31 13.51
N ILE A 265 -1.08 11.01 13.28
CA ILE A 265 -0.85 10.37 11.98
C ILE A 265 -1.80 10.95 10.92
N ARG A 266 -3.10 11.07 11.22
CA ARG A 266 -4.08 11.67 10.31
C ARG A 266 -3.69 13.10 9.91
N SER A 267 -3.28 13.93 10.88
CA SER A 267 -2.84 15.30 10.61
C SER A 267 -1.59 15.34 9.73
N THR A 268 -0.68 14.38 9.92
CA THR A 268 0.53 14.25 9.10
C THR A 268 0.18 13.92 7.66
N ILE A 269 -0.67 12.92 7.44
CA ILE A 269 -1.11 12.52 6.08
C ILE A 269 -1.92 13.65 5.43
N LYS A 270 -2.79 14.34 6.17
CA LYS A 270 -3.51 15.53 5.70
C LYS A 270 -2.56 16.60 5.17
N ALA A 271 -1.52 16.92 5.92
CA ALA A 271 -0.52 17.90 5.50
C ALA A 271 0.22 17.47 4.21
N TRP A 272 0.40 16.17 3.95
CA TRP A 272 0.99 15.72 2.68
C TRP A 272 0.04 15.89 1.51
N VAL A 273 -1.23 15.52 1.67
CA VAL A 273 -2.25 15.67 0.63
C VAL A 273 -2.39 17.14 0.24
N GLU A 274 -2.48 18.05 1.23
CA GLU A 274 -2.56 19.50 1.01
C GLU A 274 -1.32 20.07 0.32
N LYS A 275 -0.14 19.48 0.54
CA LYS A 275 1.13 19.88 -0.08
C LYS A 275 1.41 19.19 -1.42
N GLY A 276 0.45 18.46 -1.98
CA GLY A 276 0.56 17.88 -3.32
C GLY A 276 1.06 16.44 -3.37
N ALA A 277 0.72 15.61 -2.38
CA ALA A 277 0.87 14.15 -2.42
C ALA A 277 -0.49 13.45 -2.67
N PRO A 278 -1.06 13.55 -3.88
CA PRO A 278 -2.42 13.10 -4.18
C PRO A 278 -2.62 11.59 -3.98
N ASN A 279 -1.54 10.80 -4.06
CA ASN A 279 -1.60 9.35 -3.86
C ASN A 279 -2.11 8.94 -2.47
N HIS A 280 -2.01 9.83 -1.47
CA HIS A 280 -2.46 9.56 -0.11
C HIS A 280 -3.89 10.07 0.17
N ALA A 281 -4.58 10.65 -0.81
CA ALA A 281 -5.92 11.21 -0.63
C ALA A 281 -6.94 10.15 -0.17
N HIS A 282 -6.99 9.01 -0.86
CA HIS A 282 -7.90 7.91 -0.51
C HIS A 282 -7.61 7.33 0.90
N GLN A 283 -6.34 7.22 1.28
CA GLN A 283 -5.92 6.80 2.62
C GLN A 283 -6.38 7.81 3.69
N LEU A 284 -6.26 9.11 3.41
CA LEU A 284 -6.76 10.15 4.29
C LEU A 284 -8.28 10.09 4.44
N SER A 285 -9.02 9.83 3.37
CA SER A 285 -10.49 9.70 3.42
C SER A 285 -10.92 8.55 4.32
N ILE A 286 -10.26 7.39 4.25
CA ILE A 286 -10.51 6.27 5.18
C ILE A 286 -10.23 6.70 6.64
N LEU A 287 -9.09 7.36 6.89
CA LEU A 287 -8.75 7.82 8.25
C LEU A 287 -9.69 8.91 8.78
N ASN A 288 -10.29 9.72 7.90
CA ASN A 288 -11.31 10.69 8.27
C ASN A 288 -12.62 9.99 8.69
N ALA A 289 -13.03 8.95 7.98
CA ALA A 289 -14.20 8.15 8.34
C ALA A 289 -13.98 7.44 9.69
N GLU A 290 -12.83 6.81 9.90
CA GLU A 290 -12.47 6.20 11.19
C GLU A 290 -12.44 7.22 12.34
N HIS A 291 -11.94 8.43 12.07
CA HIS A 291 -11.92 9.49 13.07
C HIS A 291 -13.33 9.93 13.46
N ALA A 292 -14.21 10.16 12.47
CA ALA A 292 -15.60 10.55 12.70
C ALA A 292 -16.37 9.46 13.48
N ALA A 293 -16.19 8.20 13.09
CA ALA A 293 -16.73 7.05 13.81
C ALA A 293 -16.24 6.99 15.28
N LEU A 294 -14.95 7.24 15.52
CA LEU A 294 -14.37 7.20 16.86
C LEU A 294 -14.89 8.31 17.78
N ILE A 295 -15.11 9.53 17.26
CA ILE A 295 -15.55 10.67 18.08
C ILE A 295 -17.07 10.73 18.27
N GLY A 296 -17.82 9.81 17.66
CA GLY A 296 -19.29 9.78 17.73
C GLY A 296 -19.95 10.81 16.81
N GLY A 297 -19.44 10.98 15.60
CA GLY A 297 -20.13 11.74 14.55
C GLY A 297 -21.52 11.17 14.25
N GLY A 298 -22.41 11.98 13.67
CA GLY A 298 -23.75 11.52 13.30
C GLY A 298 -23.68 10.41 12.24
N CYS A 299 -24.63 9.47 12.26
CA CYS A 299 -24.62 8.31 11.37
C CYS A 299 -24.45 8.72 9.89
N ASP A 300 -25.29 9.65 9.41
CA ASP A 300 -25.24 10.16 8.04
C ASP A 300 -23.88 10.75 7.65
N GLU A 301 -23.24 11.49 8.57
CA GLU A 301 -21.91 12.09 8.34
C GLU A 301 -20.84 11.02 8.21
N VAL A 302 -20.84 10.05 9.13
CA VAL A 302 -19.87 8.96 9.13
C VAL A 302 -20.05 8.08 7.88
N SER A 303 -21.29 7.75 7.53
CA SER A 303 -21.63 6.99 6.32
C SER A 303 -21.15 7.71 5.06
N ALA A 304 -21.43 9.00 4.91
CA ALA A 304 -20.96 9.78 3.76
C ALA A 304 -19.42 9.81 3.65
N LEU A 305 -18.70 9.84 4.78
CA LEU A 305 -17.24 9.76 4.79
C LEU A 305 -16.72 8.39 4.34
N TYR A 306 -17.35 7.30 4.78
CA TYR A 306 -16.99 5.96 4.31
C TYR A 306 -17.30 5.77 2.83
N GLU A 307 -18.48 6.17 2.36
CA GLU A 307 -18.85 6.10 0.93
C GLU A 307 -17.87 6.86 0.06
N LYS A 308 -17.47 8.07 0.49
CA LYS A 308 -16.41 8.84 -0.18
C LYS A 308 -15.10 8.07 -0.22
N ALA A 309 -14.67 7.49 0.89
CA ALA A 309 -13.43 6.73 0.98
C ALA A 309 -13.44 5.49 0.07
N ILE A 310 -14.55 4.76 0.03
CA ILE A 310 -14.78 3.60 -0.86
C ILE A 310 -14.70 4.03 -2.33
N SER A 311 -15.39 5.12 -2.68
CA SER A 311 -15.41 5.66 -4.05
C SER A 311 -14.02 6.09 -4.52
N GLU A 312 -13.28 6.84 -3.69
CA GLU A 312 -11.91 7.28 -4.00
C GLU A 312 -10.95 6.10 -4.14
N ALA A 313 -11.01 5.10 -3.23
CA ALA A 313 -10.16 3.92 -3.33
C ALA A 313 -10.48 3.07 -4.57
N SER A 314 -11.77 2.89 -4.88
CA SER A 314 -12.23 2.08 -6.01
C SER A 314 -11.88 2.72 -7.35
N SER A 315 -12.17 4.02 -7.51
CA SER A 315 -11.85 4.78 -8.73
C SER A 315 -10.34 4.92 -8.94
N GLY A 316 -9.55 4.96 -7.85
CA GLY A 316 -8.08 4.93 -7.89
C GLY A 316 -7.47 3.55 -8.19
N GLY A 317 -8.29 2.49 -8.29
CA GLY A 317 -7.82 1.12 -8.53
C GLY A 317 -7.16 0.46 -7.30
N PHE A 318 -7.37 1.00 -6.10
CA PHE A 318 -6.85 0.48 -4.83
C PHE A 318 -7.83 -0.51 -4.22
N ILE A 319 -8.05 -1.65 -4.88
CA ILE A 319 -9.05 -2.66 -4.49
C ILE A 319 -8.93 -3.10 -3.04
N GLN A 320 -7.70 -3.23 -2.53
CA GLN A 320 -7.43 -3.62 -1.14
C GLN A 320 -7.89 -2.55 -0.13
N ASN A 321 -7.77 -1.27 -0.49
CA ASN A 321 -8.20 -0.16 0.37
C ASN A 321 -9.71 0.05 0.28
N ALA A 322 -10.32 -0.21 -0.88
CA ALA A 322 -11.77 -0.26 -1.02
C ALA A 322 -12.36 -1.40 -0.17
N ALA A 323 -11.79 -2.61 -0.24
CA ALA A 323 -12.20 -3.74 0.58
C ALA A 323 -12.11 -3.45 2.08
N LEU A 324 -11.01 -2.81 2.51
CA LEU A 324 -10.82 -2.38 3.89
C LEU A 324 -11.86 -1.33 4.30
N ALA A 325 -12.13 -0.33 3.46
CA ALA A 325 -13.12 0.71 3.75
C ALA A 325 -14.53 0.13 3.87
N GLU A 326 -14.92 -0.78 2.97
CA GLU A 326 -16.18 -1.54 3.02
C GLU A 326 -16.29 -2.36 4.32
N GLU A 327 -15.23 -3.09 4.69
CA GLU A 327 -15.22 -3.87 5.94
C GLU A 327 -15.43 -2.97 7.16
N ARG A 328 -14.66 -1.89 7.24
CA ARG A 328 -14.70 -0.96 8.37
C ARG A 328 -16.02 -0.19 8.48
N PHE A 329 -16.63 0.13 7.33
CA PHE A 329 -17.95 0.72 7.31
C PHE A 329 -19.01 -0.27 7.79
N GLY A 330 -18.98 -1.51 7.30
CA GLY A 330 -19.85 -2.58 7.76
C GLY A 330 -19.73 -2.83 9.27
N GLU A 331 -18.52 -2.82 9.82
CA GLU A 331 -18.28 -2.94 11.26
C GLU A 331 -18.82 -1.74 12.04
N TYR A 332 -18.67 -0.51 11.52
CA TYR A 332 -19.29 0.68 12.11
C TYR A 332 -20.82 0.63 12.12
N LEU A 333 -21.45 0.28 10.99
CA LEU A 333 -22.91 0.17 10.90
C LEU A 333 -23.47 -0.85 11.89
N LYS A 334 -22.74 -1.93 12.14
CA LYS A 334 -23.08 -2.90 13.19
C LYS A 334 -23.00 -2.30 14.60
N GLU A 335 -22.05 -1.40 14.86
CA GLU A 335 -21.91 -0.71 16.15
C GLU A 335 -23.05 0.29 16.41
N VAL A 336 -23.71 0.79 15.36
CA VAL A 336 -24.85 1.73 15.44
C VAL A 336 -26.19 1.07 15.13
N ASP A 337 -26.28 -0.26 15.22
CA ASP A 337 -27.48 -1.07 15.03
C ASP A 337 -28.12 -1.04 13.61
N GLU A 338 -27.37 -0.62 12.58
CA GLU A 338 -27.77 -0.64 11.16
C GLU A 338 -27.42 -1.97 10.47
N GLU A 339 -27.98 -3.07 10.99
CA GLU A 339 -27.57 -4.45 10.65
C GLU A 339 -27.74 -4.80 9.15
N LEU A 340 -28.83 -4.34 8.52
CA LEU A 340 -29.10 -4.67 7.11
C LEU A 340 -28.07 -4.05 6.17
N GLU A 341 -27.72 -2.79 6.40
CA GLU A 341 -26.74 -2.06 5.60
C GLU A 341 -25.33 -2.60 5.87
N SER A 342 -25.01 -2.87 7.14
CA SER A 342 -23.77 -3.53 7.56
C SER A 342 -23.48 -4.81 6.74
N LEU A 343 -24.48 -5.68 6.57
CA LEU A 343 -24.33 -6.92 5.81
C LEU A 343 -24.02 -6.71 4.33
N ASN A 344 -24.52 -5.63 3.72
CA ASN A 344 -24.23 -5.33 2.32
C ASN A 344 -22.76 -4.94 2.15
N HIS A 345 -22.24 -4.06 3.02
CA HIS A 345 -20.85 -3.64 3.01
C HIS A 345 -19.88 -4.80 3.32
N LEU A 346 -20.22 -5.67 4.28
CA LEU A 346 -19.39 -6.86 4.58
C LEU A 346 -19.35 -7.86 3.43
N LYS A 347 -20.47 -8.04 2.69
CA LYS A 347 -20.49 -8.87 1.48
C LYS A 347 -19.61 -8.30 0.38
N GLU A 348 -19.66 -6.98 0.21
CA GLU A 348 -18.85 -6.30 -0.80
C GLU A 348 -17.35 -6.35 -0.43
N ALA A 349 -17.00 -6.15 0.84
CA ALA A 349 -15.64 -6.36 1.33
C ALA A 349 -15.12 -7.77 1.00
N ILE A 350 -15.91 -8.83 1.28
CA ILE A 350 -15.56 -10.22 0.94
C ILE A 350 -15.32 -10.37 -0.57
N ARG A 351 -16.21 -9.80 -1.40
CA ARG A 351 -16.09 -9.85 -2.86
C ARG A 351 -14.79 -9.18 -3.34
N LEU A 352 -14.47 -8.01 -2.79
CA LEU A 352 -13.26 -7.25 -3.14
C LEU A 352 -11.98 -7.96 -2.65
N TYR A 353 -11.95 -8.48 -1.42
CA TYR A 353 -10.83 -9.27 -0.91
C TYR A 353 -10.61 -10.54 -1.73
N SER A 354 -11.68 -11.23 -2.13
CA SER A 354 -11.60 -12.41 -3.00
C SER A 354 -11.02 -12.04 -4.37
N LYS A 355 -11.47 -10.95 -4.98
CA LYS A 355 -10.93 -10.46 -6.25
C LYS A 355 -9.47 -10.01 -6.15
N TRP A 356 -9.07 -9.43 -5.02
CA TRP A 356 -7.67 -9.10 -4.75
C TRP A 356 -6.81 -10.35 -4.50
N GLY A 357 -7.40 -11.44 -4.01
CA GLY A 357 -6.72 -12.71 -3.72
C GLY A 357 -6.29 -12.89 -2.26
N ALA A 358 -6.78 -12.05 -1.35
CA ALA A 358 -6.52 -12.16 0.08
C ALA A 358 -7.41 -13.25 0.72
N MET A 359 -7.24 -14.49 0.28
CA MET A 359 -8.16 -15.60 0.59
C MET A 359 -8.22 -15.94 2.08
N LYS A 360 -7.14 -15.73 2.85
CA LYS A 360 -7.22 -15.95 4.30
C LYS A 360 -8.13 -14.94 4.98
N LYS A 361 -8.16 -13.70 4.49
CA LYS A 361 -9.10 -12.69 5.01
C LYS A 361 -10.54 -13.02 4.65
N VAL A 362 -10.79 -13.53 3.45
CA VAL A 362 -12.11 -14.00 3.02
C VAL A 362 -12.64 -15.10 3.95
N GLU A 363 -11.81 -16.13 4.21
CA GLU A 363 -12.14 -17.23 5.12
C GLU A 363 -12.53 -16.70 6.51
N LEU A 364 -11.71 -15.84 7.11
CA LEU A 364 -11.96 -15.29 8.44
C LEU A 364 -13.24 -14.43 8.51
N LEU A 365 -13.52 -13.62 7.48
CA LEU A 365 -14.76 -12.84 7.43
C LEU A 365 -15.99 -13.73 7.27
N GLN A 366 -15.89 -14.78 6.45
CA GLN A 366 -16.97 -15.77 6.27
C GLN A 366 -17.21 -16.58 7.54
N GLU A 367 -16.18 -16.91 8.32
CA GLU A 367 -16.35 -17.57 9.62
C GLU A 367 -17.01 -16.63 10.64
N LYS A 368 -16.54 -15.38 10.74
CA LYS A 368 -17.05 -14.37 11.67
C LYS A 368 -18.51 -13.97 11.39
N HIS A 369 -18.91 -13.95 10.11
CA HIS A 369 -20.22 -13.45 9.67
C HIS A 369 -21.11 -14.47 8.96
N GLY A 370 -20.65 -15.72 8.80
CA GLY A 370 -21.27 -16.74 7.94
C GLY A 370 -22.72 -17.08 8.29
N HIS A 371 -23.07 -17.05 9.57
CA HIS A 371 -24.44 -17.25 10.03
C HIS A 371 -25.41 -16.18 9.47
N PHE A 372 -24.94 -14.95 9.23
CA PHE A 372 -25.74 -13.87 8.67
C PHE A 372 -25.76 -13.87 7.13
N LEU A 373 -24.65 -14.29 6.52
CA LEU A 373 -24.53 -14.37 5.06
C LEU A 373 -25.43 -15.45 4.45
N LEU A 374 -25.62 -16.58 5.14
CA LEU A 374 -26.42 -17.73 4.68
C LEU A 374 -27.94 -17.56 4.88
N ARG A 375 -28.39 -16.63 5.74
CA ARG A 375 -29.80 -16.54 6.17
C ARG A 375 -30.78 -16.03 5.10
N ARG A 376 -30.28 -15.44 4.00
CA ARG A 376 -31.11 -14.78 2.97
C ARG A 376 -31.35 -15.60 1.71
N ASP A 377 -30.57 -16.65 1.46
CA ASP A 377 -30.84 -17.55 0.32
C ASP A 377 -32.06 -18.45 0.58
N SER A 378 -32.49 -18.58 1.83
CA SER A 378 -33.63 -19.41 2.25
C SER A 378 -34.98 -18.68 2.35
N SER A 379 -35.05 -17.34 2.23
CA SER A 379 -36.30 -16.59 2.48
C SER A 379 -37.12 -16.19 1.24
N PHE A 380 -36.72 -16.60 0.03
CA PHE A 380 -37.54 -16.49 -1.19
C PHE A 380 -38.05 -17.87 -1.67
N ARG A 381 -38.83 -18.57 -0.84
CA ARG A 381 -39.88 -19.47 -1.36
C ARG A 381 -41.23 -18.83 -1.07
N VAL A 382 -41.71 -18.05 -2.03
CA VAL A 382 -43.11 -17.62 -2.08
C VAL A 382 -43.96 -18.89 -2.02
N LYS A 383 -44.74 -19.02 -0.94
CA LYS A 383 -45.83 -20.00 -0.86
C LYS A 383 -46.80 -19.69 -2.00
N GLY A 384 -46.77 -20.50 -3.06
CA GLY A 384 -47.81 -20.50 -4.09
C GLY A 384 -49.14 -20.83 -3.43
N THR A 385 -49.96 -19.80 -3.22
CA THR A 385 -51.37 -19.95 -2.88
C THR A 385 -52.08 -20.51 -4.11
N GLY A 386 -52.70 -21.67 -3.93
CA GLY A 386 -53.44 -22.35 -4.99
C GLY A 386 -54.60 -21.48 -5.48
N VAL A 387 -54.67 -21.28 -6.79
CA VAL A 387 -55.90 -20.88 -7.47
C VAL A 387 -56.30 -22.02 -8.39
N LYS A 388 -57.47 -22.59 -8.08
CA LYS A 388 -58.15 -23.63 -8.83
C LYS A 388 -58.39 -23.17 -10.27
N GLY A 389 -58.15 -24.11 -11.19
CA GLY A 389 -58.33 -23.90 -12.62
C GLY A 389 -59.76 -23.56 -13.03
N ARG A 390 -59.85 -22.85 -14.14
CA ARG A 390 -60.95 -22.96 -15.10
C ARG A 390 -60.35 -22.95 -16.50
N SER A 391 -60.59 -24.05 -17.19
CA SER A 391 -60.25 -24.28 -18.59
C SER A 391 -61.10 -23.40 -19.50
N TRP A 392 -60.50 -22.71 -20.45
CA TRP A 392 -61.11 -22.45 -21.75
C TRP A 392 -60.04 -22.71 -22.81
N ALA A 393 -60.38 -23.60 -23.73
CA ALA A 393 -59.58 -24.03 -24.86
C ALA A 393 -59.99 -23.27 -26.13
N CYS A 394 -59.12 -23.34 -27.15
CA CYS A 394 -59.28 -22.95 -28.56
C CYS A 394 -59.24 -21.43 -28.82
N GLU A 395 -58.62 -20.91 -29.89
CA GLU A 395 -58.18 -21.53 -31.14
C GLU A 395 -57.24 -20.57 -31.92
N CYS A 396 -56.31 -21.17 -32.66
CA CYS A 396 -55.77 -20.80 -33.98
C CYS A 396 -55.41 -19.34 -34.38
N SER A 397 -54.14 -19.24 -34.81
CA SER A 397 -53.68 -18.77 -36.14
C SER A 397 -53.10 -17.35 -36.31
N GLN A 398 -51.81 -17.37 -36.68
CA GLN A 398 -51.11 -16.60 -37.73
C GLN A 398 -51.56 -15.18 -38.11
N LYS A 399 -50.62 -14.22 -38.02
CA LYS A 399 -50.02 -13.41 -39.13
C LYS A 399 -49.18 -12.25 -38.54
N LEU A 400 -47.87 -12.19 -38.84
CA LEU A 400 -47.22 -11.21 -39.75
C LEU A 400 -47.55 -9.74 -39.42
N VAL A 401 -46.59 -8.98 -38.86
CA VAL A 401 -45.59 -8.13 -39.55
C VAL A 401 -44.40 -7.92 -38.61
#